data_AF-A0A2K9NK84-F1
#
_entry.id   AF-A0A2K9NK84-F1
#
_cell.length_a   1.000
_cell.length_b   1.000
_cell.length_c   1.000
_cell.angle_alpha   90.00
_cell.angle_beta   90.00
_cell.angle_gamma   90.00
#
_symmetry.space_group_name_H-M   'P 1'
#
loop_
_entity.id
_entity.type
_entity.pdbx_description
1 polymer ?
#
loop_
_entity_poly.entity_id
_entity_poly.type
_entity_poly.pdbx_seq_one_letter_code
_entity_poly.pdbx_strand_id
1 'polypeptide(L)' 'MTILSRWRFILLVGAGIALLVGANFHLVMVALESQPACVPHQKPGVKPAPTGYSAAKSAC' A
#
# COMPACT_ATOMS: atom_id res chain seq x y z
N MET A 1 35.86 -14.78 -19.93
CA MET A 1 34.38 -14.67 -20.01
C MET A 1 33.65 -14.80 -18.66
N THR A 2 34.30 -15.11 -17.55
CA THR A 2 33.64 -15.30 -16.24
C THR A 2 33.43 -13.99 -15.45
N ILE A 3 34.33 -13.02 -15.57
CA ILE A 3 34.24 -11.72 -14.88
C ILE A 3 33.03 -10.90 -15.33
N LEU A 4 32.78 -10.79 -16.64
CA LEU A 4 31.63 -10.05 -17.16
C LEU A 4 30.30 -10.71 -16.73
N SER A 5 30.25 -12.04 -16.66
CA SER A 5 29.09 -12.79 -16.18
C SER A 5 28.82 -12.57 -14.69
N ARG A 6 29.87 -12.51 -13.85
CA ARG A 6 29.73 -12.23 -12.41
C ARG A 6 29.21 -10.83 -12.17
N TRP A 7 29.70 -9.83 -12.91
CA TRP A 7 29.21 -8.46 -12.83
C TRP A 7 27.74 -8.34 -13.24
N ARG A 8 27.34 -8.99 -14.34
CA ARG A 8 25.94 -9.02 -14.76
C ARG A 8 25.03 -9.64 -13.70
N PHE A 9 25.47 -10.73 -13.06
CA PHE A 9 24.72 -11.35 -11.99
C PHE A 9 24.54 -10.42 -10.78
N ILE A 10 25.62 -9.77 -10.33
CA ILE A 10 25.57 -8.81 -9.23
C ILE A 10 24.63 -7.65 -9.54
N LEU A 11 24.67 -7.11 -10.77
CA LEU A 11 23.78 -6.03 -11.18
C LEU A 11 22.32 -6.46 -11.19
N LEU A 12 22.01 -7.66 -11.69
CA LEU A 12 20.64 -8.18 -11.69
C LEU A 12 20.10 -8.39 -10.28
N VAL A 13 20.91 -8.96 -9.39
CA VAL A 13 20.53 -9.15 -7.98
C VAL A 13 20.33 -7.79 -7.30
N GLY A 14 21.26 -6.86 -7.49
CA GLY A 14 21.16 -5.51 -6.94
C GLY A 14 19.93 -4.76 -7.44
N ALA A 15 19.63 -4.85 -8.73
CA ALA A 15 18.43 -4.26 -9.32
C ALA A 15 17.14 -4.87 -8.73
N GLY A 16 17.09 -6.18 -8.54
CA GLY A 16 15.95 -6.85 -7.90
C GLY A 16 15.73 -6.41 -6.46
N ILE A 17 16.80 -6.30 -5.68
CA ILE A 17 16.74 -5.80 -4.29
C ILE A 17 16.26 -4.35 -4.27
N ALA A 18 16.82 -3.49 -5.12
CA ALA A 18 16.42 -2.08 -5.20
C ALA A 18 14.94 -1.92 -5.58
N LEU A 19 14.44 -2.71 -6.53
CA LEU A 19 13.03 -2.75 -6.91
C LEU A 19 12.14 -3.17 -5.74
N LEU A 20 12.50 -4.26 -5.06
CA LEU A 20 11.73 -4.76 -3.93
C LEU A 20 11.65 -3.72 -2.80
N VAL A 21 12.79 -3.13 -2.43
CA VAL A 21 12.84 -2.10 -1.37
C VAL A 21 12.04 -0.86 -1.79
N GLY A 22 12.21 -0.36 -3.01
CA GLY A 22 11.48 0.79 -3.52
C GLY A 22 9.97 0.59 -3.54
N ALA A 23 9.51 -0.58 -3.98
CA ALA A 23 8.08 -0.93 -3.99
C ALA A 23 7.50 -0.95 -2.56
N ASN A 24 8.18 -1.60 -1.61
CA ASN A 24 7.73 -1.65 -0.22
C ASN A 24 7.75 -0.26 0.44
N PHE A 25 8.80 0.53 0.20
CA PHE A 25 8.87 1.91 0.66
C PHE A 25 7.70 2.76 0.14
N HIS A 26 7.35 2.61 -1.14
CA HIS A 26 6.20 3.28 -1.73
C HIS A 26 4.89 2.91 -1.02
N LEU A 27 4.67 1.63 -0.71
CA LEU A 27 3.47 1.19 0.02
C LEU A 27 3.38 1.80 1.43
N VAL A 28 4.50 1.88 2.15
CA VAL A 28 4.55 2.52 3.47
C VAL A 28 4.23 4.01 3.36
N MET A 29 4.81 4.70 2.37
CA MET A 29 4.52 6.12 2.12
C MET A 29 3.03 6.34 1.82
N VAL A 30 2.45 5.53 0.93
CA VAL A 30 1.01 5.59 0.62
C VAL A 30 0.18 5.38 1.88
N ALA A 31 0.51 4.41 2.73
CA ALA A 31 -0.24 4.16 3.96
C ALA A 31 -0.20 5.36 4.93
N LEU A 32 0.91 6.09 4.98
CA LEU A 32 1.07 7.28 5.84
C LEU A 32 0.42 8.54 5.24
N GLU A 33 0.56 8.74 3.93
CA GLU A 33 0.03 9.93 3.23
C GLU A 33 -1.47 9.85 2.97
N SER A 34 -2.02 8.64 2.84
CA SER A 34 -3.40 8.43 2.39
C SER A 34 -4.46 9.03 3.32
N GLN A 35 -4.07 9.62 4.47
CA GLN A 35 -4.91 10.33 5.47
C GLN A 35 -6.37 10.41 5.01
N PRO A 36 -7.13 9.30 5.14
CA PRO A 36 -8.51 9.34 4.69
C PRO A 36 -9.14 10.32 5.64
N ALA A 37 -9.57 11.48 5.12
CA ALA A 37 -10.22 12.48 5.93
C ALA A 37 -11.23 11.74 6.80
N CYS A 38 -11.12 11.87 8.13
CA CYS A 38 -12.00 11.19 9.07
C CYS A 38 -13.41 11.76 8.88
N VAL A 39 -14.11 11.29 7.85
CA VAL A 39 -15.49 11.63 7.61
C VAL A 39 -16.30 10.96 8.72
N PRO A 40 -17.29 11.66 9.28
CA PRO A 40 -18.14 11.10 10.32
C PRO A 40 -18.90 9.90 9.74
N HIS A 41 -18.37 8.70 9.98
CA HIS A 41 -19.04 7.47 9.59
C HIS A 41 -20.22 7.21 10.52
N GLN A 42 -21.36 6.88 9.92
CA GLN A 42 -22.54 6.50 10.70
C GLN A 42 -22.25 5.19 11.44
N LYS A 43 -22.46 5.18 12.76
CA LYS A 43 -22.15 4.05 13.61
C LYS A 43 -23.13 2.91 13.38
N PRO A 44 -22.68 1.64 13.25
CA PRO A 44 -23.58 0.49 13.16
C PRO A 44 -24.52 0.43 14.37
N GLY A 45 -25.79 0.07 14.14
CA GLY A 45 -26.81 -0.05 15.19
C GLY A 45 -27.46 1.26 15.63
N VAL A 46 -27.07 2.41 15.05
CA VAL A 46 -27.77 3.69 15.22
C VAL A 46 -28.69 3.90 14.01
N LYS A 47 -29.86 4.55 14.22
CA LYS A 47 -30.72 4.95 13.09
C LYS A 47 -29.90 5.75 12.08
N PRO A 48 -29.80 5.32 10.81
CA PRO A 48 -29.06 6.06 9.79
C PRO A 48 -29.58 7.49 9.69
N ALA A 49 -28.66 8.46 9.70
CA ALA A 49 -29.04 9.83 9.40
C ALA A 49 -29.41 9.93 7.90
N PRO A 50 -30.34 10.82 7.51
CA PRO A 50 -30.77 10.97 6.12
C PRO A 50 -29.61 11.28 5.15
N THR A 51 -28.53 11.84 5.68
CA THR A 51 -27.29 12.14 4.96
C THR A 51 -26.09 11.60 5.75
N GLY A 52 -25.09 11.08 5.06
CA GLY A 52 -23.83 10.63 5.66
C GLY A 52 -23.26 9.36 5.02
N TYR A 53 -21.99 9.11 5.29
CA TYR A 53 -21.26 7.96 4.77
C TYR A 53 -21.31 6.82 5.78
N SER A 54 -21.71 5.63 5.35
CA SER A 54 -21.63 4.40 6.17
C SER A 54 -20.51 3.50 5.63
N ALA A 55 -19.94 2.67 6.49
CA ALA A 55 -19.03 1.64 6.05
C ALA A 55 -19.74 0.67 5.09
N ALA A 56 -19.02 0.15 4.09
CA ALA A 56 -19.55 -0.91 3.25
C ALA A 56 -19.95 -2.11 4.12
N LYS A 57 -21.05 -2.77 3.76
CA LYS A 57 -21.52 -3.97 4.48
C LYS A 57 -20.46 -5.08 4.34
N SER A 58 -20.05 -5.68 5.45
CA SER A 58 -19.16 -6.84 5.43
C SER A 58 -19.80 -7.98 4.63
N ALA A 59 -18.98 -8.75 3.93
CA ALA A 59 -19.43 -9.95 3.24
C ALA A 59 -19.64 -11.13 4.21
N CYS A 60 -19.15 -11.00 5.44
CA CYS A 60 -19.34 -11.89 6.58
C CYS A 60 -20.47 -11.40 7.49
#